data_AF-A0AA36J7R7-F1
#
_entry.id   AF-A0AA36J7R7-F1
#
_cell.length_a   1.000
_cell.length_b   1.000
_cell.length_c   1.000
_cell.angle_alpha   90.00
_cell.angle_beta   90.00
_cell.angle_gamma   90.00
#
_symmetry.space_group_name_H-M   'P 1'
#
loop_
_entity.id
_entity.type
_entity.pdbx_description
1 polymer ?
#
loop_
_entity_poly.entity_id
_entity_poly.type
_entity_poly.pdbx_seq_one_letter_code
_entity_poly.pdbx_strand_id
1 'polypeptide(L)'
;MARLAYFLAPLSVSGHGTLTWPPNRVNGSMANAGSCAWDDCIWYTDFVEIPGEPTVNDEEFRTFNVKVASGARDFTRKNPWRAPGTAPVLGRGCGIYGGKQDFVEDSSGDLLGIHPPGTDGVDLPAQEPTQWALGSVQEVAWAIAANHGGGYSYRLCPKGGNVSEECFQQHVLKFAGDKQWLIYGNVTQMGESIASEMPRLELPLIRVTEGTFPEGSEWARNPIPSCDMFSQADCEGLPQKQYISCAQAASGYDVVTCPPGSIQFPEPYPGLSGHVPWWRSGLGPMTPQWSTHLMGGSAGLPPISRGFPFSVADLVQVPPDLEVGEYLLSWRWDCEQSTQVWQNCADIQIVSAEGGTILP
;
A
#
# COMPACT_ATOMS: atom_id res chain seq x y z
N MET A 1 -3.98 -47.85 9.93
CA MET A 1 -4.11 -46.84 8.85
C MET A 1 -4.24 -45.48 9.53
N ALA A 2 -3.13 -44.75 9.67
CA ALA A 2 -3.14 -43.42 10.25
C ALA A 2 -3.60 -42.42 9.18
N ARG A 3 -4.68 -41.68 9.46
CA ARG A 3 -5.12 -40.57 8.62
C ARG A 3 -4.12 -39.43 8.83
N LEU A 4 -3.35 -39.13 7.79
CA LEU A 4 -2.52 -37.93 7.72
C LEU A 4 -3.49 -36.74 7.67
N ALA A 5 -3.66 -36.04 8.80
CA ALA A 5 -4.34 -34.75 8.81
C ALA A 5 -3.35 -33.73 8.23
N TYR A 6 -3.58 -33.29 7.00
CA TYR A 6 -2.95 -32.10 6.47
C TYR A 6 -3.51 -30.90 7.24
N PHE A 7 -2.78 -30.44 8.25
CA PHE A 7 -2.99 -29.11 8.79
C PHE A 7 -2.55 -28.12 7.70
N LEU A 8 -3.52 -27.49 7.04
CA LEU A 8 -3.27 -26.28 6.26
C LEU A 8 -2.80 -25.22 7.26
N ALA A 9 -1.50 -24.94 7.28
CA ALA A 9 -0.98 -23.77 7.98
C ALA A 9 -1.68 -22.53 7.40
N PRO A 10 -2.16 -21.58 8.23
CA PRO A 10 -2.65 -20.31 7.72
C PRO A 10 -1.50 -19.67 6.93
N LEU A 11 -1.74 -19.46 5.64
CA LEU A 11 -0.81 -18.75 4.76
C LEU A 11 -0.61 -17.35 5.35
N SER A 12 0.53 -17.13 5.99
CA SER A 12 1.02 -15.84 6.46
C SER A 12 1.19 -14.92 5.24
N VAL A 13 0.45 -13.82 5.20
CA VAL A 13 0.45 -12.87 4.08
C VAL A 13 1.63 -11.91 4.26
N SER A 14 2.58 -11.94 3.31
CA SER A 14 3.88 -11.29 3.38
C SER A 14 3.85 -9.84 2.85
N GLY A 15 3.51 -8.86 3.71
CA GLY A 15 3.81 -7.40 3.65
C GLY A 15 3.62 -6.60 2.34
N HIS A 16 2.87 -5.48 2.30
CA HIS A 16 2.39 -4.99 1.00
C HIS A 16 2.35 -3.50 0.65
N GLY A 17 2.89 -2.59 1.45
CA GLY A 17 3.16 -1.23 0.94
C GLY A 17 4.08 -0.44 1.85
N THR A 18 4.82 0.52 1.28
CA THR A 18 5.75 1.35 2.07
C THR A 18 5.84 2.79 1.56
N LEU A 19 5.92 3.75 2.48
CA LEU A 19 6.33 5.12 2.15
C LEU A 19 7.80 5.11 1.71
N THR A 20 8.10 5.62 0.52
CA THR A 20 9.46 5.61 -0.04
C THR A 20 10.10 6.98 -0.14
N TRP A 21 9.28 8.04 -0.12
CA TRP A 21 9.75 9.42 -0.04
C TRP A 21 8.71 10.32 0.65
N PRO A 22 9.12 11.19 1.58
CA PRO A 22 10.44 11.26 2.22
C PRO A 22 10.84 9.94 2.91
N PRO A 23 12.15 9.73 3.21
CA PRO A 23 12.60 8.51 3.85
C PRO A 23 11.83 8.24 5.14
N ASN A 24 11.28 7.04 5.26
CA ASN A 24 10.45 6.68 6.40
C ASN A 24 11.31 6.09 7.55
N ARG A 25 10.72 5.89 8.72
CA ARG A 25 11.41 5.32 9.88
C ARG A 25 11.71 3.82 9.82
N VAL A 26 11.26 3.14 8.76
CA VAL A 26 11.31 1.68 8.58
C VAL A 26 12.12 1.29 7.34
N ASN A 27 13.04 2.16 6.91
CA ASN A 27 13.99 1.92 5.81
C ASN A 27 13.36 1.80 4.39
N GLY A 28 12.12 2.30 4.23
CA GLY A 28 11.51 2.50 2.92
C GLY A 28 12.23 3.61 2.14
N SER A 29 12.55 3.35 0.87
CA SER A 29 13.26 4.32 0.01
C SER A 29 12.90 4.13 -1.45
N MET A 30 13.02 5.19 -2.26
CA MET A 30 12.80 5.08 -3.71
C MET A 30 13.76 4.09 -4.38
N ALA A 31 14.98 3.94 -3.85
CA ALA A 31 15.93 2.96 -4.35
C ALA A 31 15.45 1.52 -4.13
N ASN A 32 14.78 1.27 -3.00
CA ASN A 32 14.25 -0.05 -2.66
C ASN A 32 12.86 -0.31 -3.24
N ALA A 33 12.12 0.73 -3.67
CA ALA A 33 10.76 0.63 -4.21
C ALA A 33 9.89 -0.34 -3.37
N GLY A 34 9.13 -1.23 -4.01
CA GLY A 34 8.29 -2.24 -3.36
C GLY A 34 9.04 -3.51 -2.98
N SER A 35 10.38 -3.50 -2.87
CA SER A 35 11.18 -4.71 -2.69
C SER A 35 10.87 -5.50 -1.42
N CYS A 36 10.43 -4.81 -0.36
CA CYS A 36 10.30 -5.36 0.98
C CYS A 36 11.56 -6.06 1.49
N ALA A 37 12.72 -5.44 1.29
CA ALA A 37 14.00 -6.05 1.64
C ALA A 37 14.29 -6.00 3.15
N TRP A 38 13.71 -5.06 3.90
CA TRP A 38 14.14 -4.74 5.26
C TRP A 38 12.99 -4.60 6.26
N ASP A 39 11.84 -5.21 5.97
CA ASP A 39 10.57 -5.12 6.69
C ASP A 39 9.76 -3.84 6.54
N ASP A 40 10.24 -2.95 5.68
CA ASP A 40 9.63 -1.69 5.26
C ASP A 40 8.17 -1.85 4.82
N CYS A 41 7.80 -3.05 4.38
CA CYS A 41 6.46 -3.41 3.96
C CYS A 41 5.60 -4.15 5.00
N ILE A 42 5.95 -4.18 6.29
CA ILE A 42 5.26 -4.99 7.33
C ILE A 42 4.61 -4.09 8.41
N TRP A 43 4.21 -2.88 8.06
CA TRP A 43 3.64 -1.89 8.97
C TRP A 43 2.19 -1.57 8.62
N TYR A 44 1.25 -2.19 9.33
CA TYR A 44 -0.18 -2.17 8.96
C TYR A 44 -1.11 -2.41 10.14
N THR A 45 -2.40 -2.42 9.86
CA THR A 45 -3.48 -2.94 10.71
C THR A 45 -4.21 -4.02 9.93
N ASP A 46 -4.27 -5.23 10.49
CA ASP A 46 -4.93 -6.38 9.87
C ASP A 46 -6.36 -6.59 10.39
N PHE A 47 -7.18 -7.29 9.62
CA PHE A 47 -8.57 -7.64 9.96
C PHE A 47 -9.45 -6.45 10.37
N VAL A 48 -9.27 -5.32 9.70
CA VAL A 48 -10.08 -4.12 9.93
C VAL A 48 -11.17 -3.95 8.88
N GLU A 49 -12.36 -3.60 9.35
CA GLU A 49 -13.51 -3.26 8.51
C GLU A 49 -13.94 -1.80 8.70
N ILE A 50 -14.59 -1.23 7.69
CA ILE A 50 -15.25 0.08 7.82
C ILE A 50 -16.40 -0.02 8.83
N PRO A 51 -16.62 0.99 9.68
CA PRO A 51 -17.66 0.94 10.72
C PRO A 51 -19.08 1.06 10.16
N GLY A 52 -19.21 1.57 8.93
CA GLY A 52 -20.49 1.89 8.30
C GLY A 52 -20.75 1.17 6.99
N GLU A 53 -21.58 1.79 6.15
CA GLU A 53 -21.83 1.35 4.78
C GLU A 53 -20.83 2.01 3.82
N PRO A 54 -20.54 1.38 2.66
CA PRO A 54 -19.68 1.95 1.65
C PRO A 54 -20.12 3.35 1.18
N THR A 55 -19.17 4.26 1.12
CA THR A 55 -19.33 5.62 0.57
C THR A 55 -18.70 5.75 -0.81
N VAL A 56 -17.68 4.92 -1.13
CA VAL A 56 -17.07 4.85 -2.47
C VAL A 56 -17.59 3.61 -3.19
N ASN A 57 -18.44 3.82 -4.20
CA ASN A 57 -19.11 2.74 -4.95
C ASN A 57 -18.94 2.82 -6.47
N ASP A 58 -18.66 4.02 -7.00
CA ASP A 58 -18.52 4.22 -8.45
C ASP A 58 -17.28 3.53 -8.99
N GLU A 59 -17.42 2.85 -10.12
CA GLU A 59 -16.40 2.00 -10.74
C GLU A 59 -15.06 2.75 -10.95
N GLU A 60 -15.14 4.04 -11.31
CA GLU A 60 -13.97 4.91 -11.54
C GLU A 60 -13.08 5.07 -10.31
N PHE A 61 -13.67 5.09 -9.11
CA PHE A 61 -12.94 5.29 -7.85
C PHE A 61 -12.50 3.98 -7.21
N ARG A 62 -12.87 2.85 -7.82
CA ARG A 62 -12.57 1.51 -7.32
C ARG A 62 -11.43 0.86 -8.10
N THR A 63 -10.88 -0.18 -7.52
CA THR A 63 -9.67 -0.88 -7.97
C THR A 63 -9.80 -2.39 -7.90
N PHE A 64 -10.75 -2.91 -7.13
CA PHE A 64 -11.01 -4.32 -7.00
C PHE A 64 -12.52 -4.61 -6.91
N ASN A 65 -12.98 -5.66 -7.59
CA ASN A 65 -14.40 -6.01 -7.68
C ASN A 65 -15.27 -4.82 -8.17
N VAL A 66 -14.73 -4.06 -9.13
CA VAL A 66 -15.25 -2.72 -9.46
C VAL A 66 -16.64 -2.75 -10.10
N LYS A 67 -16.98 -3.88 -10.75
CA LYS A 67 -18.26 -4.12 -11.43
C LYS A 67 -19.40 -4.53 -10.48
N VAL A 68 -19.13 -4.66 -9.17
CA VAL A 68 -20.10 -5.12 -8.17
C VAL A 68 -20.25 -4.09 -7.06
N ALA A 69 -21.33 -3.32 -7.08
CA ALA A 69 -21.59 -2.25 -6.10
C ALA A 69 -22.35 -2.71 -4.84
N SER A 70 -23.03 -3.86 -4.87
CA SER A 70 -23.81 -4.38 -3.73
C SER A 70 -24.16 -5.87 -3.85
N GLY A 71 -24.73 -6.42 -2.77
CA GLY A 71 -25.23 -7.80 -2.71
C GLY A 71 -24.18 -8.82 -2.30
N ALA A 72 -24.53 -10.11 -2.37
CA ALA A 72 -23.68 -11.21 -1.88
C ALA A 72 -22.33 -11.36 -2.61
N ARG A 73 -22.19 -10.76 -3.80
CA ARG A 73 -20.94 -10.75 -4.58
C ARG A 73 -20.06 -9.54 -4.25
N ASP A 74 -20.54 -8.59 -3.45
CA ASP A 74 -19.76 -7.45 -2.99
C ASP A 74 -18.93 -7.84 -1.75
N PHE A 75 -17.96 -8.75 -1.93
CA PHE A 75 -17.11 -9.21 -0.82
C PHE A 75 -16.20 -8.09 -0.29
N THR A 76 -15.91 -7.08 -1.11
CA THR A 76 -15.12 -5.90 -0.75
C THR A 76 -15.89 -4.92 0.12
N ARG A 77 -17.21 -5.10 0.32
CA ARG A 77 -18.12 -4.12 0.95
C ARG A 77 -17.61 -3.55 2.26
N LYS A 78 -16.96 -4.37 3.09
CA LYS A 78 -16.50 -3.95 4.41
C LYS A 78 -15.01 -3.56 4.45
N ASN A 79 -14.31 -3.62 3.31
CA ASN A 79 -12.88 -3.33 3.25
C ASN A 79 -12.62 -1.81 3.34
N PRO A 80 -11.47 -1.38 3.90
CA PRO A 80 -11.18 0.02 4.20
C PRO A 80 -11.45 1.02 3.07
N TRP A 81 -11.04 0.69 1.83
CA TRP A 81 -11.22 1.62 0.70
C TRP A 81 -12.68 1.93 0.38
N ARG A 82 -13.63 1.09 0.81
CA ARG A 82 -15.06 1.35 0.58
C ARG A 82 -15.60 2.50 1.42
N ALA A 83 -14.87 2.97 2.43
CA ALA A 83 -15.12 4.25 3.09
C ALA A 83 -13.78 4.86 3.58
N PRO A 84 -13.02 5.51 2.69
CA PRO A 84 -11.64 5.92 2.94
C PRO A 84 -11.48 6.73 4.21
N GLY A 85 -10.53 6.35 5.06
CA GLY A 85 -10.21 7.03 6.32
C GLY A 85 -11.02 6.58 7.53
N THR A 86 -12.14 5.86 7.34
CA THR A 86 -13.05 5.47 8.45
C THR A 86 -12.63 4.20 9.18
N ALA A 87 -11.90 3.31 8.51
CA ALA A 87 -11.42 2.08 9.12
C ALA A 87 -10.49 2.39 10.31
N PRO A 88 -10.72 1.82 11.51
CA PRO A 88 -9.88 2.07 12.67
C PRO A 88 -8.49 1.48 12.49
N VAL A 89 -7.46 2.20 12.94
CA VAL A 89 -6.08 1.70 12.88
C VAL A 89 -5.60 1.31 14.27
N LEU A 90 -4.71 0.34 14.32
CA LEU A 90 -3.91 0.07 15.50
C LEU A 90 -2.80 1.12 15.62
N GLY A 91 -2.41 1.43 16.86
CA GLY A 91 -1.37 2.43 17.18
C GLY A 91 -1.78 3.86 16.82
N ARG A 92 -0.78 4.70 16.58
CA ARG A 92 -0.97 6.17 16.50
C ARG A 92 -0.93 6.75 15.10
N GLY A 93 -1.02 5.91 14.06
CA GLY A 93 -1.08 6.34 12.65
C GLY A 93 0.22 6.18 11.85
N CYS A 94 1.24 5.54 12.42
CA CYS A 94 2.51 5.22 11.75
C CYS A 94 2.69 3.72 11.44
N GLY A 95 1.61 2.94 11.58
CA GLY A 95 1.60 1.50 11.38
C GLY A 95 2.12 0.72 12.60
N ILE A 96 1.72 -0.55 12.67
CA ILE A 96 2.21 -1.48 13.68
C ILE A 96 2.97 -2.59 12.98
N TYR A 97 4.12 -2.96 13.54
CA TYR A 97 4.89 -4.08 13.04
C TYR A 97 4.08 -5.39 13.13
N GLY A 98 3.79 -5.99 11.97
CA GLY A 98 3.03 -7.23 11.82
C GLY A 98 1.50 -7.10 11.97
N GLY A 99 1.00 -5.89 12.23
CA GLY A 99 -0.42 -5.55 12.11
C GLY A 99 -1.43 -6.24 13.04
N LYS A 100 -0.99 -6.80 14.17
CA LYS A 100 -1.87 -7.40 15.20
C LYS A 100 -1.41 -6.99 16.61
N GLN A 101 -2.35 -6.79 17.53
CA GLN A 101 -2.02 -6.56 18.95
C GLN A 101 -1.83 -7.88 19.71
N ASP A 102 -2.63 -8.91 19.39
CA ASP A 102 -2.60 -10.21 20.04
C ASP A 102 -1.78 -11.22 19.22
N PHE A 103 -0.45 -11.14 19.34
CA PHE A 103 0.42 -12.18 18.78
C PHE A 103 0.41 -13.41 19.69
N VAL A 104 -0.33 -14.45 19.30
CA VAL A 104 0.03 -15.82 19.68
C VAL A 104 1.26 -16.18 18.84
N GLU A 105 2.35 -16.60 19.49
CA GLU A 105 3.71 -16.85 18.93
C GLU A 105 3.75 -17.68 17.62
N ASP A 106 2.67 -18.34 17.24
CA ASP A 106 2.54 -19.30 16.13
C ASP A 106 2.42 -18.67 14.73
N SER A 107 1.98 -17.41 14.60
CA SER A 107 1.70 -16.79 13.28
C SER A 107 2.88 -16.00 12.68
N SER A 108 4.06 -16.14 13.28
CA SER A 108 5.29 -15.37 13.01
C SER A 108 6.12 -15.88 11.81
N GLY A 109 5.56 -16.74 10.96
CA GLY A 109 6.32 -17.48 9.95
C GLY A 109 7.11 -16.66 8.91
N ASP A 110 6.93 -15.34 8.83
CA ASP A 110 7.58 -14.50 7.82
C ASP A 110 7.93 -13.07 8.31
N LEU A 111 7.92 -12.82 9.62
CA LEU A 111 8.54 -11.58 10.13
C LEU A 111 10.05 -11.78 10.04
N LEU A 112 10.76 -10.86 9.38
CA LEU A 112 12.24 -10.83 9.38
C LEU A 112 12.83 -10.74 10.80
N GLY A 113 11.98 -10.53 11.81
CA GLY A 113 12.33 -10.54 13.24
C GLY A 113 13.13 -9.33 13.66
N ILE A 114 13.15 -8.26 12.85
CA ILE A 114 13.93 -7.05 13.09
C ILE A 114 13.31 -6.24 14.23
N HIS A 115 11.99 -6.10 14.25
CA HIS A 115 11.24 -5.44 15.33
C HIS A 115 10.36 -6.43 16.13
N PRO A 116 10.08 -6.14 17.42
CA PRO A 116 9.08 -6.88 18.17
C PRO A 116 7.68 -6.74 17.54
N PRO A 117 6.89 -7.82 17.42
CA PRO A 117 5.50 -7.74 17.00
C PRO A 117 4.70 -6.75 17.86
N GLY A 118 3.86 -5.93 17.23
CA GLY A 118 3.09 -4.90 17.95
C GLY A 118 3.83 -3.56 18.15
N THR A 119 5.08 -3.43 17.70
CA THR A 119 5.81 -2.15 17.74
C THR A 119 5.07 -1.07 16.94
N ASP A 120 4.79 0.08 17.56
CA ASP A 120 4.21 1.25 16.88
C ASP A 120 5.32 2.03 16.15
N GLY A 121 5.10 2.34 14.87
CA GLY A 121 6.04 3.10 14.04
C GLY A 121 6.38 4.49 14.59
N VAL A 122 5.53 5.06 15.45
CA VAL A 122 5.84 6.32 16.18
C VAL A 122 7.03 6.15 17.13
N ASP A 123 7.21 4.97 17.71
CA ASP A 123 8.26 4.72 18.71
C ASP A 123 9.62 4.35 18.09
N LEU A 124 9.68 4.23 16.77
CA LEU A 124 10.93 4.03 16.04
C LEU A 124 11.85 5.25 16.15
N PRO A 125 13.18 5.06 16.09
CA PRO A 125 14.13 6.15 16.07
C PRO A 125 13.79 7.18 14.98
N ALA A 126 13.79 8.45 15.36
CA ALA A 126 13.62 9.54 14.42
C ALA A 126 14.75 9.55 13.37
N GLN A 127 14.39 9.88 12.13
CA GLN A 127 15.34 10.11 11.04
C GLN A 127 15.64 11.61 10.90
N GLU A 128 16.68 11.93 10.13
CA GLU A 128 16.95 13.32 9.73
C GLU A 128 15.72 13.89 8.98
N PRO A 129 15.12 14.99 9.48
CA PRO A 129 13.86 15.46 8.95
C PRO A 129 14.03 16.08 7.56
N THR A 130 13.10 15.78 6.66
CA THR A 130 13.03 16.46 5.37
C THR A 130 12.40 17.83 5.54
N GLN A 131 13.07 18.88 5.02
CA GLN A 131 12.61 20.26 5.17
C GLN A 131 11.60 20.62 4.09
N TRP A 132 10.41 21.07 4.52
CA TRP A 132 9.33 21.51 3.66
C TRP A 132 8.99 22.98 3.95
N ALA A 133 9.02 23.82 2.92
CA ALA A 133 8.67 25.23 3.07
C ALA A 133 7.14 25.40 3.17
N LEU A 134 6.67 26.32 4.00
CA LEU A 134 5.25 26.68 4.06
C LEU A 134 4.72 27.10 2.69
N GLY A 135 3.50 26.64 2.36
CA GLY A 135 2.85 26.96 1.09
C GLY A 135 3.49 26.34 -0.15
N SER A 136 4.54 25.52 0.00
CA SER A 136 5.21 24.89 -1.13
C SER A 136 4.51 23.61 -1.59
N VAL A 137 4.82 23.21 -2.82
CA VAL A 137 4.49 21.90 -3.37
C VAL A 137 5.66 20.97 -3.08
N GLN A 138 5.38 19.80 -2.50
CA GLN A 138 6.39 18.82 -2.09
C GLN A 138 6.14 17.48 -2.77
N GLU A 139 7.23 16.79 -3.12
CA GLU A 139 7.15 15.43 -3.65
C GLU A 139 7.02 14.43 -2.51
N VAL A 140 6.14 13.45 -2.69
CA VAL A 140 5.96 12.28 -1.82
C VAL A 140 5.89 11.05 -2.71
N ALA A 141 6.27 9.88 -2.18
CA ALA A 141 6.21 8.64 -2.94
C ALA A 141 5.99 7.44 -2.03
N TRP A 142 5.26 6.45 -2.51
CA TRP A 142 5.05 5.17 -1.84
C TRP A 142 5.25 4.03 -2.85
N ALA A 143 5.43 2.81 -2.38
CA ALA A 143 5.60 1.66 -3.25
C ALA A 143 4.74 0.48 -2.82
N ILE A 144 4.40 -0.34 -3.80
CA ILE A 144 3.53 -1.50 -3.67
C ILE A 144 4.41 -2.74 -3.53
N ALA A 145 4.36 -3.42 -2.39
CA ALA A 145 5.00 -4.73 -2.26
C ALA A 145 4.06 -5.85 -2.72
N ALA A 146 2.76 -5.75 -2.41
CA ALA A 146 1.74 -6.37 -3.27
C ALA A 146 0.52 -5.50 -3.44
N ASN A 147 -0.10 -5.63 -4.61
CA ASN A 147 -1.21 -4.80 -5.01
C ASN A 147 -2.51 -5.32 -4.39
N HIS A 148 -2.93 -4.71 -3.27
CA HIS A 148 -4.25 -4.91 -2.64
C HIS A 148 -5.32 -3.93 -3.15
N GLY A 149 -5.06 -3.23 -4.27
CA GLY A 149 -5.94 -2.19 -4.79
C GLY A 149 -6.04 -1.00 -3.83
N GLY A 150 -7.23 -0.47 -3.61
CA GLY A 150 -7.50 0.61 -2.67
C GLY A 150 -7.06 1.99 -3.11
N GLY A 151 -6.79 2.82 -2.11
CA GLY A 151 -6.33 4.19 -2.30
C GLY A 151 -5.75 4.78 -1.03
N TYR A 152 -5.02 5.89 -1.18
CA TYR A 152 -4.07 6.36 -0.18
C TYR A 152 -4.17 7.88 0.06
N SER A 153 -3.65 8.31 1.21
CA SER A 153 -3.59 9.72 1.62
C SER A 153 -2.29 10.03 2.37
N TYR A 154 -1.95 11.33 2.39
CA TYR A 154 -0.79 11.88 3.08
C TYR A 154 -1.25 12.91 4.11
N ARG A 155 -0.72 12.83 5.33
CA ARG A 155 -1.30 13.52 6.50
C ARG A 155 -0.22 13.96 7.46
N LEU A 156 -0.33 15.16 8.03
CA LEU A 156 0.66 15.68 8.98
C LEU A 156 0.14 15.60 10.43
N CYS A 157 1.04 15.43 11.38
CA CYS A 157 0.74 15.62 12.81
C CYS A 157 1.94 16.30 13.49
N PRO A 158 1.75 17.41 14.24
CA PRO A 158 2.83 18.03 15.00
C PRO A 158 3.44 17.06 16.02
N LYS A 159 4.78 16.94 16.07
CA LYS A 159 5.48 16.10 17.06
C LYS A 159 5.39 16.63 18.49
N GLY A 160 5.28 17.95 18.64
CA GLY A 160 5.18 18.59 19.96
C GLY A 160 3.86 18.36 20.70
N GLY A 161 2.87 17.75 20.02
CA GLY A 161 1.55 17.44 20.58
C GLY A 161 1.38 15.94 20.91
N ASN A 162 0.11 15.55 21.09
CA ASN A 162 -0.24 14.13 21.22
C ASN A 162 -0.39 13.51 19.82
N VAL A 163 0.62 12.76 19.38
CA VAL A 163 0.57 12.04 18.11
C VAL A 163 -0.48 10.93 18.19
N SER A 164 -1.47 10.98 17.30
CA SER A 164 -2.51 9.98 17.15
C SER A 164 -3.10 9.99 15.73
N GLU A 165 -3.89 8.97 15.39
CA GLU A 165 -4.59 8.93 14.11
C GLU A 165 -5.55 10.13 13.96
N GLU A 166 -6.18 10.58 15.04
CA GLU A 166 -7.04 11.77 15.05
C GLU A 166 -6.25 13.05 14.76
N CYS A 167 -5.01 13.16 15.25
CA CYS A 167 -4.11 14.27 14.93
C CYS A 167 -3.78 14.31 13.42
N PHE A 168 -3.50 13.14 12.81
CA PHE A 168 -3.27 13.05 11.38
C PHE A 168 -4.52 13.40 10.57
N GLN A 169 -5.70 12.96 11.01
CA GLN A 169 -6.97 13.28 10.36
C GLN A 169 -7.25 14.80 10.32
N GLN A 170 -6.75 15.57 11.29
CA GLN A 170 -6.91 17.03 11.28
C GLN A 170 -6.10 17.75 10.18
N HIS A 171 -5.07 17.10 9.61
CA HIS A 171 -4.16 17.73 8.65
C HIS A 171 -3.91 16.84 7.43
N VAL A 172 -4.99 16.41 6.76
CA VAL A 172 -4.88 15.71 5.47
C VAL A 172 -4.38 16.68 4.40
N LEU A 173 -3.30 16.30 3.73
CA LEU A 173 -2.69 17.09 2.65
C LEU A 173 -3.49 16.94 1.36
N LYS A 174 -3.59 18.04 0.60
CA LYS A 174 -4.15 18.02 -0.75
C LYS A 174 -3.08 17.63 -1.76
N PHE A 175 -3.47 16.89 -2.78
CA PHE A 175 -2.59 16.63 -3.91
C PHE A 175 -2.47 17.89 -4.78
N ALA A 176 -1.31 18.10 -5.40
CA ALA A 176 -1.05 19.21 -6.31
C ALA A 176 -0.95 18.71 -7.76
N GLY A 177 -1.68 19.35 -8.69
CA GLY A 177 -1.71 18.96 -10.11
C GLY A 177 -2.69 17.82 -10.43
N ASP A 178 -2.64 17.22 -11.60
CA ASP A 178 -3.56 16.15 -12.06
C ASP A 178 -2.80 14.88 -12.48
N LYS A 179 -1.55 14.77 -12.03
CA LYS A 179 -0.58 13.77 -12.45
C LYS A 179 0.10 13.13 -11.25
N GLN A 180 0.54 11.90 -11.46
CA GLN A 180 1.41 11.13 -10.60
C GLN A 180 2.47 10.45 -11.48
N TRP A 181 3.51 9.86 -10.89
CA TRP A 181 4.62 9.27 -11.65
C TRP A 181 5.03 7.91 -11.11
N LEU A 182 5.42 7.01 -12.00
CA LEU A 182 6.19 5.83 -11.61
C LEU A 182 7.67 6.16 -11.66
N ILE A 183 8.37 5.88 -10.57
CA ILE A 183 9.81 6.07 -10.43
C ILE A 183 10.42 4.71 -10.10
N TYR A 184 11.17 4.15 -11.04
CA TYR A 184 11.82 2.85 -10.85
C TYR A 184 12.97 2.94 -9.85
N GLY A 185 13.00 1.98 -8.92
CA GLY A 185 14.07 1.83 -7.96
C GLY A 185 15.32 1.17 -8.55
N ASN A 186 16.33 0.99 -7.72
CA ASN A 186 17.54 0.25 -8.03
C ASN A 186 17.40 -1.17 -7.45
N VAL A 187 16.55 -1.97 -8.09
CA VAL A 187 16.21 -3.33 -7.64
C VAL A 187 16.54 -4.36 -8.71
N THR A 188 16.88 -5.57 -8.29
CA THR A 188 17.00 -6.72 -9.18
C THR A 188 15.67 -7.45 -9.20
N GLN A 189 15.07 -7.59 -10.38
CA GLN A 189 13.85 -8.37 -10.58
C GLN A 189 14.13 -9.49 -11.58
N MET A 190 13.75 -10.71 -11.21
CA MET A 190 13.98 -11.91 -12.02
C MET A 190 15.44 -12.09 -12.51
N GLY A 191 16.43 -11.66 -11.72
CA GLY A 191 17.85 -11.78 -12.06
C GLY A 191 18.41 -10.66 -12.95
N GLU A 192 17.57 -9.71 -13.36
CA GLU A 192 17.98 -8.51 -14.09
C GLU A 192 17.92 -7.30 -13.17
N SER A 193 19.00 -6.50 -13.17
CA SER A 193 18.97 -5.20 -12.50
C SER A 193 18.06 -4.28 -13.29
N ILE A 194 16.98 -3.85 -12.67
CA ILE A 194 16.19 -2.74 -13.18
C ILE A 194 16.98 -1.49 -12.79
N ALA A 195 17.59 -0.87 -13.81
CA ALA A 195 18.36 0.34 -13.60
C ALA A 195 17.43 1.50 -13.23
N SER A 196 17.86 2.33 -12.28
CA SER A 196 17.25 3.62 -11.93
C SER A 196 17.30 4.66 -13.07
N GLU A 197 17.68 4.25 -14.28
CA GLU A 197 17.76 5.09 -15.48
C GLU A 197 16.47 5.09 -16.30
N MET A 198 15.45 4.30 -15.91
CA MET A 198 14.13 4.38 -16.53
C MET A 198 13.56 5.79 -16.32
N PRO A 199 12.98 6.41 -17.37
CA PRO A 199 12.36 7.72 -17.22
C PRO A 199 11.17 7.64 -16.25
N ARG A 200 10.89 8.76 -15.57
CA ARG A 200 9.64 8.91 -14.81
C ARG A 200 8.47 8.72 -15.75
N LEU A 201 7.60 7.76 -15.46
CA LEU A 201 6.42 7.49 -16.28
C LEU A 201 5.23 8.24 -15.71
N GLU A 202 4.67 9.17 -16.46
CA GLU A 202 3.56 10.01 -16.02
C GLU A 202 2.21 9.30 -16.16
N LEU A 203 1.41 9.29 -15.10
CA LEU A 203 0.06 8.72 -15.07
C LEU A 203 -0.96 9.80 -14.64
N PRO A 204 -2.23 9.69 -15.05
CA PRO A 204 -3.28 10.53 -14.49
C PRO A 204 -3.48 10.23 -13.00
N LEU A 205 -3.66 11.28 -12.19
CA LEU A 205 -4.04 11.18 -10.79
C LEU A 205 -5.58 11.18 -10.66
N ILE A 206 -6.14 10.10 -10.10
CA ILE A 206 -7.58 10.02 -9.79
C ILE A 206 -7.76 10.30 -8.31
N ARG A 207 -8.38 11.44 -8.01
CA ARG A 207 -8.71 11.87 -6.65
C ARG A 207 -10.10 11.41 -6.24
N VAL A 208 -10.25 11.09 -4.96
CA VAL A 208 -11.52 10.84 -4.29
C VAL A 208 -11.63 11.85 -3.15
N THR A 209 -12.72 12.62 -3.14
CA THR A 209 -12.99 13.66 -2.13
C THR A 209 -14.39 13.55 -1.52
N GLU A 210 -15.32 12.98 -2.27
CA GLU A 210 -16.66 12.66 -1.78
C GLU A 210 -16.65 11.32 -1.04
N GLY A 211 -17.37 11.24 0.08
CA GLY A 211 -17.47 10.02 0.87
C GLY A 211 -16.21 9.66 1.67
N THR A 212 -15.24 10.56 1.79
CA THR A 212 -13.99 10.34 2.54
C THR A 212 -14.11 10.77 4.00
N PHE A 213 -13.15 10.35 4.83
CA PHE A 213 -13.03 10.75 6.23
C PHE A 213 -11.63 11.31 6.57
N PRO A 214 -11.55 12.52 7.18
CA PRO A 214 -12.66 13.45 7.43
C PRO A 214 -13.37 13.89 6.15
N GLU A 215 -14.61 14.37 6.30
CA GLU A 215 -15.44 14.76 5.16
C GLU A 215 -14.72 15.78 4.26
N GLY A 216 -14.65 15.48 2.96
CA GLY A 216 -13.97 16.33 1.97
C GLY A 216 -12.44 16.22 1.96
N SER A 217 -11.86 15.30 2.74
CA SER A 217 -10.42 15.00 2.67
C SER A 217 -10.05 14.37 1.32
N GLU A 218 -8.86 14.68 0.81
CA GLU A 218 -8.39 14.14 -0.48
C GLU A 218 -7.66 12.81 -0.32
N TRP A 219 -8.08 11.85 -1.14
CA TRP A 219 -7.44 10.54 -1.31
C TRP A 219 -7.12 10.32 -2.78
N ALA A 220 -6.10 9.52 -3.06
CA ALA A 220 -5.76 9.09 -4.41
C ALA A 220 -6.07 7.61 -4.59
N ARG A 221 -6.66 7.25 -5.73
CA ARG A 221 -6.86 5.85 -6.12
C ARG A 221 -5.53 5.22 -6.52
N ASN A 222 -5.25 4.01 -6.05
CA ASN A 222 -4.08 3.25 -6.51
C ASN A 222 -4.13 3.10 -8.05
N PRO A 223 -3.10 3.55 -8.80
CA PRO A 223 -3.15 3.58 -10.27
C PRO A 223 -2.90 2.23 -10.93
N ILE A 224 -2.44 1.22 -10.19
CA ILE A 224 -2.03 -0.06 -10.77
C ILE A 224 -3.22 -1.02 -10.73
N PRO A 225 -3.81 -1.40 -11.88
CA PRO A 225 -4.91 -2.35 -11.90
C PRO A 225 -4.46 -3.73 -11.46
N SER A 226 -5.36 -4.45 -10.80
CA SER A 226 -5.24 -5.88 -10.59
C SER A 226 -6.05 -6.65 -11.63
N CYS A 227 -5.83 -7.95 -11.73
CA CYS A 227 -6.60 -8.78 -12.63
C CYS A 227 -7.88 -9.30 -11.98
N ASP A 228 -8.96 -9.22 -12.74
CA ASP A 228 -10.28 -9.80 -12.51
C ASP A 228 -10.28 -11.31 -12.79
N MET A 229 -9.33 -12.04 -12.18
CA MET A 229 -9.16 -13.48 -12.34
C MET A 229 -9.58 -14.29 -11.11
N PHE A 230 -9.80 -13.63 -9.98
CA PHE A 230 -10.18 -14.25 -8.72
C PHE A 230 -11.46 -13.61 -8.20
N SER A 231 -12.56 -13.88 -8.90
CA SER A 231 -13.88 -13.69 -8.33
C SER A 231 -13.97 -14.59 -7.08
N GLN A 232 -14.21 -13.99 -5.92
CA GLN A 232 -14.36 -14.76 -4.67
C GLN A 232 -15.49 -15.80 -4.74
N ALA A 233 -16.44 -15.64 -5.67
CA ALA A 233 -17.47 -16.63 -5.92
C ALA A 233 -16.93 -17.90 -6.63
N ASP A 234 -15.86 -17.76 -7.41
CA ASP A 234 -15.28 -18.83 -8.24
C ASP A 234 -14.12 -19.56 -7.53
N CYS A 235 -13.55 -18.97 -6.48
CA CYS A 235 -12.50 -19.57 -5.64
C CYS A 235 -13.01 -20.60 -4.61
N GLU A 236 -14.12 -21.32 -4.88
CA GLU A 236 -14.73 -22.42 -4.08
C GLU A 236 -16.01 -22.10 -3.26
N GLY A 237 -17.04 -21.50 -3.90
CA GLY A 237 -18.41 -21.53 -3.39
C GLY A 237 -18.71 -20.59 -2.21
N LEU A 238 -19.98 -20.57 -1.76
CA LEU A 238 -20.56 -19.60 -0.81
C LEU A 238 -19.70 -19.35 0.46
N PRO A 239 -19.71 -18.12 1.03
CA PRO A 239 -18.71 -17.67 2.00
C PRO A 239 -18.86 -18.25 3.42
N GLN A 240 -17.73 -18.59 4.05
CA GLN A 240 -17.55 -18.67 5.52
C GLN A 240 -16.35 -17.78 5.94
N LYS A 241 -16.01 -17.76 7.24
CA LYS A 241 -15.01 -16.84 7.80
C LYS A 241 -13.54 -17.09 7.38
N GLN A 242 -13.22 -18.21 6.75
CA GLN A 242 -11.86 -18.55 6.27
C GLN A 242 -11.55 -18.07 4.83
N TYR A 243 -12.45 -17.26 4.24
CA TYR A 243 -12.54 -17.02 2.80
C TYR A 243 -11.78 -15.77 2.31
N ILE A 244 -11.21 -15.00 3.25
CA ILE A 244 -10.35 -13.83 2.99
C ILE A 244 -9.03 -14.23 2.29
N SER A 245 -8.65 -15.52 2.35
CA SER A 245 -7.36 -16.03 1.85
C SER A 245 -7.21 -16.03 0.33
N CYS A 246 -8.28 -16.16 -0.47
CA CYS A 246 -8.13 -16.29 -1.92
C CYS A 246 -7.89 -14.95 -2.62
N ALA A 247 -8.65 -13.91 -2.28
CA ALA A 247 -8.39 -12.57 -2.80
C ALA A 247 -7.06 -12.04 -2.26
N GLN A 248 -6.72 -12.27 -0.99
CA GLN A 248 -5.39 -11.90 -0.48
C GLN A 248 -4.26 -12.70 -1.16
N ALA A 249 -4.42 -14.00 -1.42
CA ALA A 249 -3.44 -14.80 -2.15
C ALA A 249 -3.28 -14.39 -3.62
N ALA A 250 -4.17 -13.52 -4.11
CA ALA A 250 -4.15 -12.93 -5.43
C ALA A 250 -3.62 -11.49 -5.47
N SER A 251 -3.20 -10.90 -4.34
CA SER A 251 -2.60 -9.57 -4.32
C SER A 251 -1.29 -9.58 -5.08
N GLY A 252 -1.20 -8.83 -6.19
CA GLY A 252 -0.09 -9.01 -7.13
C GLY A 252 1.26 -8.58 -6.61
N TYR A 253 2.30 -9.39 -6.77
CA TYR A 253 3.66 -9.11 -6.29
C TYR A 253 4.59 -8.54 -7.37
N ASP A 254 4.08 -8.34 -8.59
CA ASP A 254 4.91 -7.93 -9.72
C ASP A 254 4.08 -7.23 -10.81
N VAL A 255 4.77 -6.54 -11.71
CA VAL A 255 4.24 -6.01 -12.96
C VAL A 255 4.03 -7.15 -13.92
N VAL A 256 2.77 -7.38 -14.27
CA VAL A 256 2.36 -8.47 -15.15
C VAL A 256 1.16 -8.01 -15.98
N THR A 257 0.99 -8.53 -17.19
CA THR A 257 -0.12 -8.12 -18.08
C THR A 257 -1.34 -9.02 -17.91
N CYS A 258 -2.45 -8.48 -17.40
CA CYS A 258 -3.69 -9.26 -17.24
C CYS A 258 -4.15 -9.90 -18.56
N PRO A 259 -4.82 -11.06 -18.52
CA PRO A 259 -5.45 -11.64 -19.70
C PRO A 259 -6.43 -10.69 -20.35
N PRO A 260 -6.62 -10.81 -21.68
CA PRO A 260 -7.61 -10.02 -22.38
C PRO A 260 -8.99 -10.14 -21.72
N GLY A 261 -9.56 -8.98 -21.33
CA GLY A 261 -10.89 -8.89 -20.72
C GLY A 261 -10.94 -9.11 -19.22
N SER A 262 -9.81 -9.37 -18.54
CA SER A 262 -9.75 -9.60 -17.09
C SER A 262 -9.01 -8.47 -16.35
N ILE A 263 -9.06 -7.24 -16.84
CA ILE A 263 -8.55 -6.07 -16.11
C ILE A 263 -9.67 -5.52 -15.21
N GLN A 264 -9.33 -5.15 -13.96
CA GLN A 264 -10.30 -4.47 -13.07
C GLN A 264 -10.65 -3.09 -13.63
N PHE A 265 -9.66 -2.33 -14.10
CA PHE A 265 -9.84 -1.03 -14.75
C PHE A 265 -8.73 -0.82 -15.81
N PRO A 266 -8.87 0.16 -16.72
CA PRO A 266 -7.89 0.38 -17.79
C PRO A 266 -6.47 0.55 -17.27
N GLU A 267 -5.52 -0.18 -17.85
CA GLU A 267 -4.08 0.00 -17.56
C GLU A 267 -3.65 1.40 -18.01
N PRO A 268 -2.90 2.14 -17.18
CA PRO A 268 -2.44 3.46 -17.59
C PRO A 268 -1.30 3.39 -18.62
N TYR A 269 -0.62 2.24 -18.72
CA TYR A 269 0.24 1.84 -19.83
C TYR A 269 -0.03 0.38 -20.22
N PRO A 270 0.06 0.01 -21.52
CA PRO A 270 -0.12 -1.37 -21.92
C PRO A 270 0.81 -2.33 -21.18
N GLY A 271 0.22 -3.34 -20.54
CA GLY A 271 0.92 -4.36 -19.77
C GLY A 271 1.26 -4.00 -18.33
N LEU A 272 0.89 -2.79 -17.87
CA LEU A 272 1.10 -2.34 -16.51
C LEU A 272 -0.12 -2.71 -15.63
N SER A 273 -0.16 -3.98 -15.21
CA SER A 273 -1.07 -4.48 -14.18
C SER A 273 -0.30 -5.22 -13.08
N GLY A 274 -1.01 -5.58 -12.00
CA GLY A 274 -0.50 -6.31 -10.87
C GLY A 274 -1.23 -7.63 -10.62
N HIS A 275 -0.51 -8.73 -10.55
CA HIS A 275 -1.10 -10.04 -10.20
C HIS A 275 -0.06 -11.02 -9.64
N VAL A 276 -0.52 -12.10 -9.00
CA VAL A 276 0.36 -13.15 -8.47
C VAL A 276 0.66 -14.16 -9.57
N PRO A 277 1.92 -14.36 -9.96
CA PRO A 277 2.31 -15.48 -10.82
C PRO A 277 2.08 -16.82 -10.10
N TRP A 278 1.62 -17.84 -10.85
CA TRP A 278 1.30 -19.19 -10.35
C TRP A 278 2.42 -19.87 -9.51
N TRP A 279 3.69 -19.54 -9.78
CA TRP A 279 4.85 -20.12 -9.09
C TRP A 279 5.10 -19.52 -7.70
N ARG A 280 4.43 -18.40 -7.35
CA ARG A 280 4.39 -17.84 -5.99
C ARG A 280 3.07 -18.10 -5.25
N SER A 281 1.98 -18.38 -5.97
CA SER A 281 0.70 -18.70 -5.33
C SER A 281 0.70 -20.15 -4.83
N GLY A 282 0.37 -20.37 -3.56
CA GLY A 282 0.04 -21.70 -3.03
C GLY A 282 -1.22 -22.33 -3.64
N LEU A 283 -1.83 -21.68 -4.66
CA LEU A 283 -3.11 -22.01 -5.29
C LEU A 283 -3.02 -23.11 -6.36
N GLY A 284 -1.82 -23.63 -6.64
CA GLY A 284 -1.62 -24.79 -7.50
C GLY A 284 -1.73 -24.53 -9.02
N PRO A 285 -1.50 -25.58 -9.83
CA PRO A 285 -1.32 -25.47 -11.29
C PRO A 285 -2.60 -25.19 -12.10
N MET A 286 -3.75 -24.99 -11.45
CA MET A 286 -5.03 -24.71 -12.12
C MET A 286 -5.33 -23.21 -12.29
N THR A 287 -4.45 -22.32 -11.81
CA THR A 287 -4.54 -20.88 -12.08
C THR A 287 -4.05 -20.58 -13.52
N PRO A 288 -4.81 -19.82 -14.32
CA PRO A 288 -4.42 -19.48 -15.70
C PRO A 288 -3.06 -18.78 -15.74
N GLN A 289 -2.15 -19.32 -16.54
CA GLN A 289 -0.75 -18.87 -16.65
C GLN A 289 -0.62 -17.71 -17.65
N TRP A 290 0.09 -16.65 -17.27
CA TRP A 290 0.51 -15.59 -18.21
C TRP A 290 1.72 -14.76 -17.74
N SER A 291 2.45 -15.23 -16.71
CA SER A 291 3.77 -14.67 -16.36
C SER A 291 4.86 -15.30 -17.22
N THR A 292 5.78 -14.50 -17.75
CA THR A 292 7.01 -15.00 -18.38
C THR A 292 7.83 -15.85 -17.40
N HIS A 293 8.17 -17.07 -17.81
CA HIS A 293 8.97 -18.03 -17.04
C HIS A 293 10.40 -17.51 -16.83
N LEU A 294 10.82 -17.36 -15.57
CA LEU A 294 12.23 -17.58 -15.19
C LEU A 294 12.29 -18.60 -14.05
N MET A 295 12.86 -19.76 -14.37
CA MET A 295 13.14 -20.84 -13.42
C MET A 295 14.33 -20.43 -12.56
N GLY A 296 14.16 -20.31 -11.23
CA GLY A 296 15.30 -20.05 -10.35
C GLY A 296 14.91 -19.90 -8.89
N GLY A 297 15.03 -20.99 -8.13
CA GLY A 297 15.05 -20.93 -6.68
C GLY A 297 16.29 -20.20 -6.21
N SER A 298 16.13 -18.95 -5.79
CA SER A 298 17.08 -18.20 -4.96
C SER A 298 16.33 -17.03 -4.34
N ALA A 299 15.92 -17.19 -3.09
CA ALA A 299 15.76 -16.05 -2.20
C ALA A 299 17.15 -15.44 -2.01
N GLY A 300 17.57 -14.59 -2.95
CA GLY A 300 18.85 -13.92 -2.86
C GLY A 300 18.77 -12.82 -1.82
N LEU A 301 19.89 -12.63 -1.13
CA LEU A 301 20.18 -11.43 -0.36
C LEU A 301 19.89 -10.16 -1.20
N PRO A 302 19.53 -9.03 -0.57
CA PRO A 302 19.25 -7.77 -1.27
C PRO A 302 20.31 -7.48 -2.37
N PRO A 303 19.88 -7.00 -3.56
CA PRO A 303 18.66 -6.20 -3.80
C PRO A 303 17.57 -6.92 -4.64
N ILE A 304 17.19 -8.16 -4.33
CA ILE A 304 16.11 -8.83 -5.08
C ILE A 304 14.74 -8.28 -4.66
N SER A 305 14.00 -7.66 -5.60
CA SER A 305 12.65 -7.18 -5.35
C SER A 305 11.67 -8.33 -5.13
N ARG A 306 10.88 -8.27 -4.05
CA ARG A 306 9.72 -9.14 -3.83
C ARG A 306 8.40 -8.56 -4.32
N GLY A 307 8.39 -7.28 -4.68
CA GLY A 307 7.22 -6.52 -5.09
C GLY A 307 7.46 -5.68 -6.35
N PHE A 308 6.70 -4.60 -6.52
CA PHE A 308 6.83 -3.73 -7.68
C PHE A 308 8.17 -2.99 -7.68
N PRO A 309 8.84 -2.89 -8.84
CA PRO A 309 10.16 -2.30 -8.93
C PRO A 309 10.14 -0.76 -8.99
N PHE A 310 9.01 -0.13 -8.70
CA PHE A 310 8.83 1.31 -8.74
C PHE A 310 8.07 1.82 -7.53
N SER A 311 8.28 3.11 -7.24
CA SER A 311 7.39 3.91 -6.40
C SER A 311 6.36 4.66 -7.24
N VAL A 312 5.17 4.84 -6.70
CA VAL A 312 4.17 5.81 -7.14
C VAL A 312 4.48 7.13 -6.42
N ALA A 313 4.83 8.15 -7.18
CA ALA A 313 5.17 9.48 -6.70
C ALA A 313 4.07 10.48 -7.03
N ASP A 314 3.80 11.36 -6.09
CA ASP A 314 2.79 12.41 -6.15
C ASP A 314 3.39 13.75 -5.74
N LEU A 315 2.65 14.82 -6.01
CA LEU A 315 2.90 16.14 -5.43
C LEU A 315 1.80 16.45 -4.43
N VAL A 316 2.17 17.00 -3.28
CA VAL A 316 1.26 17.46 -2.23
C VAL A 316 1.49 18.93 -1.89
N GLN A 317 0.42 19.62 -1.54
CA GLN A 317 0.47 21.03 -1.13
C GLN A 317 0.65 21.12 0.39
N VAL A 318 1.74 21.76 0.83
CA VAL A 318 1.92 22.16 2.23
C VAL A 318 0.99 23.33 2.53
N PRO A 319 0.10 23.24 3.54
CA PRO A 319 -0.78 24.35 3.89
C PRO A 319 0.02 25.59 4.29
N PRO A 320 -0.29 26.78 3.76
CA PRO A 320 0.45 28.01 4.06
C PRO A 320 0.20 28.53 5.49
N ASP A 321 -0.85 28.06 6.14
CA ASP A 321 -1.31 28.41 7.49
C ASP A 321 -0.85 27.42 8.57
N LEU A 322 -0.05 26.41 8.20
CA LEU A 322 0.53 25.47 9.14
C LEU A 322 1.56 26.17 10.05
N GLU A 323 1.67 25.74 11.30
CA GLU A 323 2.73 26.22 12.17
C GLU A 323 4.10 25.69 11.73
N VAL A 324 5.14 26.51 11.89
CA VAL A 324 6.53 26.09 11.67
C VAL A 324 6.94 25.16 12.81
N GLY A 325 7.52 24.00 12.50
CA GLY A 325 7.90 23.05 13.53
C GLY A 325 8.18 21.64 13.01
N GLU A 326 8.35 20.71 13.93
CA GLU A 326 8.55 19.30 13.63
C GLU A 326 7.21 18.57 13.51
N TYR A 327 7.08 17.81 12.43
CA TYR A 327 5.90 17.02 12.11
C TYR A 327 6.28 15.58 11.81
N LEU A 328 5.34 14.67 12.04
CA LEU A 328 5.31 13.39 11.36
C LEU A 328 4.44 13.54 10.11
N LEU A 329 4.93 13.01 9.00
CA LEU A 329 4.12 12.69 7.84
C LEU A 329 3.68 11.24 7.96
N SER A 330 2.38 10.98 7.95
CA SER A 330 1.79 9.66 7.80
C SER A 330 1.33 9.47 6.36
N TRP A 331 1.82 8.41 5.72
CA TRP A 331 1.17 7.81 4.56
C TRP A 331 0.23 6.72 5.04
N ARG A 332 -1.00 6.74 4.55
CA ARG A 332 -2.01 5.72 4.83
C ARG A 332 -2.56 5.18 3.52
N TRP A 333 -2.65 3.85 3.42
CA TRP A 333 -3.26 3.17 2.30
C TRP A 333 -4.35 2.23 2.79
N ASP A 334 -5.59 2.55 2.40
CA ASP A 334 -6.78 1.77 2.70
C ASP A 334 -6.98 0.76 1.57
N CYS A 335 -6.88 -0.54 1.87
CA CYS A 335 -6.98 -1.58 0.86
C CYS A 335 -8.42 -1.83 0.42
N GLU A 336 -8.60 -2.28 -0.82
CA GLU A 336 -9.91 -2.70 -1.35
C GLU A 336 -10.03 -4.22 -1.47
N GLN A 337 -8.94 -4.92 -1.79
CA GLN A 337 -8.93 -6.38 -1.93
C GLN A 337 -8.94 -7.10 -0.58
N SER A 338 -8.41 -6.45 0.46
CA SER A 338 -8.21 -7.01 1.80
C SER A 338 -8.69 -6.07 2.90
N THR A 339 -8.94 -6.62 4.09
CA THR A 339 -9.31 -5.89 5.32
C THR A 339 -8.07 -5.33 6.01
N GLN A 340 -7.31 -4.47 5.32
CA GLN A 340 -6.01 -3.98 5.78
C GLN A 340 -5.85 -2.47 5.56
N VAL A 341 -5.15 -1.82 6.50
CA VAL A 341 -4.71 -0.43 6.38
C VAL A 341 -3.19 -0.39 6.58
N TRP A 342 -2.45 0.08 5.58
CA TRP A 342 -0.98 0.20 5.63
C TRP A 342 -0.59 1.61 6.02
N GLN A 343 0.42 1.72 6.88
CA GLN A 343 0.87 3.02 7.36
C GLN A 343 2.37 3.03 7.62
N ASN A 344 3.01 4.14 7.27
CA ASN A 344 4.36 4.47 7.71
C ASN A 344 4.44 5.96 8.02
N CYS A 345 5.48 6.32 8.79
CA CYS A 345 5.79 7.72 9.02
C CYS A 345 7.20 8.13 8.60
N ALA A 346 7.31 9.39 8.20
CA ALA A 346 8.56 10.09 7.96
C ALA A 346 8.65 11.36 8.83
N ASP A 347 9.87 11.77 9.15
CA ASP A 347 10.15 12.99 9.90
C ASP A 347 10.20 14.20 8.95
N ILE A 348 9.37 15.21 9.22
CA ILE A 348 9.31 16.46 8.44
C ILE A 348 9.62 17.65 9.33
N GLN A 349 10.37 18.61 8.82
CA GLN A 349 10.53 19.93 9.41
C GLN A 349 9.87 20.96 8.50
N ILE A 350 8.78 21.57 8.99
CA ILE A 350 8.16 22.71 8.32
C ILE A 350 9.01 23.95 8.62
N VAL A 351 9.37 24.69 7.57
CA VAL A 351 10.18 25.93 7.65
C VAL A 351 9.45 27.11 6.99
N SER A 352 9.81 28.34 7.37
CA SER A 352 9.29 29.54 6.72
C SER A 352 9.60 29.56 5.22
N ALA A 353 8.70 30.15 4.43
CA ALA A 353 8.84 30.23 2.96
C ALA A 353 10.10 30.98 2.49
N GLU A 354 10.72 31.80 3.34
CA GLU A 354 11.92 32.58 3.01
C GLU A 354 13.21 31.82 3.34
N GLY A 355 13.90 31.37 2.29
CA GLY A 355 15.24 30.76 2.38
C GLY A 355 15.63 29.88 1.19
N GLY A 356 14.67 29.48 0.35
CA GLY A 356 14.94 28.74 -0.89
C GLY A 356 15.25 29.68 -2.04
N THR A 357 16.53 29.93 -2.30
CA THR A 357 16.97 30.51 -3.58
C THR A 357 16.38 29.69 -4.71
N ILE A 358 15.59 30.32 -5.58
CA ILE A 358 15.20 29.76 -6.87
C ILE A 358 16.51 29.53 -7.62
N LEU A 359 16.95 28.27 -7.72
CA LEU A 359 18.02 27.93 -8.65
C LEU A 359 17.47 28.09 -10.07
N PRO A 360 18.22 28.77 -10.96
CA PRO A 360 17.77 29.11 -12.31
C PRO A 360 17.51 27.92 -13.21
#